data_AF-A0A448TTB1-F1
#
_entry.id   AF-A0A448TTB1-F1
#
_cell.length_a   1.000
_cell.length_b   1.000
_cell.length_c   1.000
_cell.angle_alpha   90.00
_cell.angle_beta   90.00
_cell.angle_gamma   90.00
#
_symmetry.space_group_name_H-M   'P 1'
#
loop_
_entity.id
_entity.type
_entity.pdbx_description
1 polymer ?
#
loop_
_entity_poly.entity_id
_entity_poly.type
_entity_poly.pdbx_seq_one_letter_code
_entity_poly.pdbx_strand_id
1 'polypeptide(L)'
;MQKISVSALMDGEEINSSTLRKISQDPELEKTWQNFHLIRDVMRKESDFILGDDFTKSVAEALESEEAPILVAQQKVMPKSKKFWQKLKPAFMPMLQLGVAASVCLVAVFGVQQFTKKPAESAIPVLQTLPFNNQVQDVSYNVPHQFIVTPKQMEEKNKQIGEMVQSYELQRRLYASEIHK
;
A
#
# COMPACT_ATOMS: atom_id res chain seq x y z
N MET A 1 -9.30 -2.62 -36.31
CA MET A 1 -10.22 -3.15 -35.27
C MET A 1 -9.43 -3.72 -34.09
N GLN A 2 -8.56 -4.71 -34.27
CA GLN A 2 -7.90 -5.39 -33.14
C GLN A 2 -6.91 -4.52 -32.33
N LYS A 3 -6.13 -3.63 -32.97
CA LYS A 3 -5.22 -2.72 -32.26
C LYS A 3 -5.96 -1.72 -31.34
N ILE A 4 -7.19 -1.35 -31.70
CA ILE A 4 -8.05 -0.47 -30.89
C ILE A 4 -8.47 -1.20 -29.61
N SER A 5 -8.83 -2.49 -29.69
CA SER A 5 -9.15 -3.29 -28.50
C SER A 5 -7.95 -3.50 -27.58
N VAL A 6 -6.73 -3.54 -28.12
CA VAL A 6 -5.49 -3.62 -27.31
C VAL A 6 -5.25 -2.29 -26.57
N SER A 7 -5.48 -1.15 -27.25
CA SER A 7 -5.41 0.18 -26.61
C SER A 7 -6.46 0.34 -25.51
N ALA A 8 -7.72 0.02 -25.79
CA ALA A 8 -8.80 0.11 -24.81
C ALA A 8 -8.56 -0.79 -23.58
N LEU A 9 -7.92 -1.96 -23.78
CA LEU A 9 -7.50 -2.83 -22.68
C LEU A 9 -6.35 -2.20 -21.87
N MET A 10 -5.38 -1.57 -22.54
CA MET A 10 -4.25 -0.89 -21.89
C MET A 10 -4.70 0.28 -21.03
N ASP A 11 -5.68 1.05 -21.53
CA ASP A 11 -6.26 2.20 -20.83
C ASP A 11 -7.26 1.79 -19.74
N GLY A 12 -7.60 0.50 -19.66
CA GLY A 12 -8.54 -0.04 -18.66
C GLY A 12 -10.01 0.24 -18.97
N GLU A 13 -10.33 0.73 -20.16
CA GLU A 13 -11.70 1.03 -20.60
C GLU A 13 -12.52 -0.26 -20.85
N GLU A 14 -11.88 -1.30 -21.42
CA GLU A 14 -12.54 -2.54 -21.84
C GLU A 14 -11.74 -3.77 -21.38
N ILE A 15 -12.09 -4.32 -20.20
CA ILE A 15 -11.46 -5.54 -19.67
C ILE A 15 -12.24 -6.77 -20.13
N ASN A 16 -11.86 -7.32 -21.28
CA ASN A 16 -12.45 -8.52 -21.84
C ASN A 16 -11.44 -9.68 -21.86
N SER A 17 -11.79 -10.78 -21.18
CA SER A 17 -10.96 -12.01 -21.12
C SER A 17 -10.70 -12.63 -22.50
N SER A 18 -11.60 -12.42 -23.47
CA SER A 18 -11.40 -12.86 -24.84
C SER A 18 -10.31 -12.07 -25.57
N THR A 19 -10.13 -10.79 -25.26
CA THR A 19 -9.06 -9.95 -25.82
C THR A 19 -7.71 -10.37 -25.25
N LEU A 20 -7.63 -10.59 -23.93
CA LEU A 20 -6.43 -11.12 -23.27
C LEU A 20 -6.00 -12.46 -23.88
N ARG A 21 -6.95 -13.37 -24.13
CA ARG A 21 -6.66 -14.65 -24.76
C ARG A 21 -6.13 -14.51 -26.18
N LYS A 22 -6.66 -13.55 -26.96
CA LYS A 22 -6.16 -13.25 -28.31
C LYS A 22 -4.75 -12.69 -28.29
N ILE A 23 -4.45 -11.75 -27.39
CA ILE A 23 -3.10 -11.20 -27.21
C ILE A 23 -2.10 -12.31 -26.87
N SER A 24 -2.47 -13.25 -26.00
CA SER A 24 -1.62 -14.38 -25.61
C SER A 24 -1.39 -15.41 -26.74
N GLN A 25 -2.22 -15.44 -27.78
CA GLN A 25 -2.13 -16.43 -28.86
C GLN A 25 -1.52 -15.85 -30.14
N ASP A 26 -1.54 -14.53 -30.30
CA ASP A 26 -1.11 -13.86 -31.51
C ASP A 26 0.15 -13.00 -31.26
N PRO A 27 1.30 -13.36 -31.86
CA PRO A 27 2.56 -12.66 -31.66
C PRO A 27 2.54 -11.21 -32.20
N GLU A 28 1.70 -10.88 -33.19
CA GLU A 28 1.60 -9.48 -33.66
C GLU A 28 0.89 -8.59 -32.62
N LEU A 29 -0.14 -9.14 -31.97
CA LEU A 29 -0.87 -8.45 -30.90
C LEU A 29 -0.03 -8.33 -29.64
N GLU A 30 0.74 -9.37 -29.29
CA GLU A 30 1.72 -9.33 -28.20
C GLU A 30 2.75 -8.21 -28.41
N LYS A 31 3.33 -8.13 -29.61
CA LYS A 31 4.28 -7.06 -29.96
C LYS A 31 3.64 -5.68 -29.92
N THR A 32 2.37 -5.57 -30.35
CA THR A 32 1.61 -4.31 -30.27
C THR A 32 1.42 -3.88 -28.81
N TRP A 33 1.06 -4.81 -27.92
CA TRP A 33 0.92 -4.58 -26.49
C TRP A 33 2.23 -4.11 -25.85
N GLN A 34 3.34 -4.79 -26.14
CA GLN A 34 4.68 -4.40 -25.67
C GLN A 34 5.06 -2.98 -26.13
N ASN A 35 4.86 -2.67 -27.42
CA ASN A 35 5.18 -1.36 -27.98
C ASN A 35 4.38 -0.23 -27.32
N PHE A 36 3.09 -0.45 -27.05
CA PHE A 36 2.25 0.57 -26.42
C PHE A 36 2.69 0.88 -24.99
N HIS A 37 3.05 -0.14 -24.21
CA HIS A 37 3.64 0.06 -22.88
C HIS A 37 4.99 0.78 -22.97
N LEU A 38 5.86 0.38 -23.89
CA LEU A 38 7.15 1.04 -24.09
C LEU A 38 6.98 2.53 -24.44
N ILE A 39 6.09 2.87 -25.38
CA ILE A 39 5.80 4.26 -25.75
C ILE A 39 5.28 5.04 -24.54
N ARG A 40 4.36 4.47 -23.77
CA ARG A 40 3.80 5.10 -22.57
C ARG A 40 4.90 5.40 -21.55
N ASP A 41 5.75 4.44 -21.27
CA ASP A 41 6.78 4.55 -20.24
C ASP A 41 7.85 5.58 -20.65
N VAL A 42 8.18 5.65 -21.96
CA VAL A 42 9.04 6.71 -22.53
C VAL A 42 8.39 8.08 -22.43
N MET A 43 7.10 8.21 -22.78
CA MET A 43 6.37 9.48 -22.71
C MET A 43 6.29 10.02 -21.27
N ARG A 44 6.15 9.12 -20.30
CA ARG A 44 6.09 9.48 -18.87
C ARG A 44 7.45 9.63 -18.21
N LYS A 45 8.54 9.29 -18.92
CA LYS A 45 9.90 9.27 -18.39
C LYS A 45 10.02 8.40 -17.13
N GLU A 46 9.33 7.27 -17.13
CA GLU A 46 9.34 6.33 -15.99
C GLU A 46 10.66 5.55 -15.89
N SER A 47 11.39 5.40 -17.00
CA SER A 47 12.65 4.64 -17.07
C SER A 47 13.73 5.38 -17.87
N ASP A 48 14.95 5.41 -17.33
CA ASP A 48 16.14 5.98 -17.99
C ASP A 48 16.76 5.03 -19.03
N PHE A 49 16.39 3.74 -18.99
CA PHE A 49 16.87 2.72 -19.91
C PHE A 49 15.70 1.89 -20.46
N ILE A 50 15.83 1.48 -21.72
CA ILE A 50 14.85 0.61 -22.38
C ILE A 50 15.33 -0.84 -22.19
N LEU A 51 14.50 -1.66 -21.56
CA LEU A 51 14.76 -3.10 -21.49
C LEU A 51 14.58 -3.70 -22.88
N GLY A 52 15.52 -4.56 -23.28
CA GLY A 52 15.43 -5.25 -24.58
C GLY A 52 14.37 -6.35 -24.61
N ASP A 53 13.98 -6.75 -25.82
CA ASP A 53 12.97 -7.78 -26.09
C ASP A 53 13.24 -9.13 -25.39
N ASP A 54 14.49 -9.38 -25.00
CA ASP A 54 14.90 -10.63 -24.37
C ASP A 54 14.66 -10.67 -22.85
N PHE A 55 14.42 -9.52 -22.21
CA PHE A 55 14.14 -9.48 -20.78
C PHE A 55 12.86 -10.24 -20.42
N THR A 56 11.77 -9.95 -21.13
CA THR A 56 10.48 -10.61 -20.91
C THR A 56 10.57 -12.12 -21.12
N LYS A 57 11.38 -12.57 -22.09
CA LYS A 57 11.64 -14.00 -22.34
C LYS A 57 12.41 -14.66 -21.21
N SER A 58 13.48 -14.00 -20.72
CA SER A 58 14.26 -14.51 -19.59
C SER A 58 13.41 -14.63 -18.33
N VAL A 59 12.51 -13.67 -18.08
CA VAL A 59 11.57 -13.75 -16.96
C VAL A 59 10.56 -14.88 -17.16
N ALA A 60 10.02 -15.06 -18.37
CA ALA A 60 9.10 -16.17 -18.68
C ALA A 60 9.77 -17.54 -18.47
N GLU A 61 11.01 -17.71 -18.93
CA GLU A 61 11.79 -18.95 -18.73
C GLU A 61 12.08 -19.21 -17.25
N ALA A 62 12.43 -18.17 -16.50
CA ALA A 62 12.62 -18.29 -15.05
C ALA A 62 11.33 -18.74 -14.35
N LEU A 63 10.18 -18.17 -14.72
CA LEU A 63 8.86 -18.53 -14.17
C LEU A 63 8.45 -19.97 -14.51
N GLU A 64 8.79 -20.48 -15.70
CA GLU A 64 8.55 -21.88 -16.07
C GLU A 64 9.42 -22.85 -15.27
N SER A 65 10.61 -22.42 -14.86
CA SER A 65 11.52 -23.21 -14.03
C SER A 65 11.16 -23.22 -12.54
N GLU A 66 10.28 -22.31 -12.10
CA GLU A 66 9.80 -22.26 -10.73
C GLU A 66 8.80 -23.40 -10.48
N GLU A 67 9.06 -24.21 -9.44
CA GLU A 67 8.06 -25.14 -8.93
C GLU A 67 6.84 -24.33 -8.50
N ALA A 68 5.65 -24.73 -8.98
CA ALA A 68 4.40 -24.03 -8.71
C ALA A 68 4.35 -23.69 -7.22
N PRO A 69 4.23 -22.40 -6.83
CA PRO A 69 4.24 -22.02 -5.44
C PRO A 69 3.18 -22.88 -4.77
N ILE A 70 3.57 -23.59 -3.71
CA ILE A 70 2.63 -24.24 -2.82
C ILE A 70 1.76 -23.07 -2.37
N LEU A 71 0.63 -22.90 -3.04
CA LEU A 71 -0.45 -22.11 -2.54
C LEU A 71 -0.75 -22.82 -1.24
N VAL A 72 -0.19 -22.30 -0.15
CA VAL A 72 -0.85 -22.34 1.14
C VAL A 72 -2.12 -21.58 0.83
N ALA A 73 -3.07 -22.28 0.20
CA ALA A 73 -4.47 -22.01 0.29
C ALA A 73 -4.58 -21.66 1.75
N GLN A 74 -4.93 -20.40 2.04
CA GLN A 74 -5.44 -20.07 3.34
C GLN A 74 -6.53 -21.09 3.54
N GLN A 75 -6.18 -22.20 4.20
CA GLN A 75 -7.11 -23.21 4.58
C GLN A 75 -7.96 -22.38 5.51
N LYS A 76 -9.10 -21.94 5.00
CA LYS A 76 -10.20 -21.53 5.82
C LYS A 76 -10.37 -22.74 6.70
N VAL A 77 -9.78 -22.67 7.89
CA VAL A 77 -9.92 -23.62 8.96
C VAL A 77 -11.38 -23.49 9.35
N MET A 78 -12.26 -24.07 8.53
CA MET A 78 -13.57 -24.44 8.94
C MET A 78 -13.30 -25.44 10.04
N PRO A 79 -13.64 -25.16 11.30
CA PRO A 79 -13.36 -26.06 12.40
C PRO A 79 -14.18 -27.33 12.17
N LYS A 80 -13.59 -28.32 11.49
CA LYS A 80 -14.13 -29.66 11.34
C LYS A 80 -13.90 -30.43 12.63
N SER A 81 -14.56 -30.04 13.71
CA SER A 81 -14.95 -30.97 14.78
C SER A 81 -15.81 -30.26 15.83
N LYS A 82 -17.14 -30.36 15.67
CA LYS A 82 -18.07 -30.03 16.76
C LYS A 82 -17.88 -30.93 17.99
N LYS A 83 -17.23 -32.10 17.84
CA LYS A 83 -16.98 -33.06 18.94
C LYS A 83 -15.79 -32.72 19.85
N PHE A 84 -14.75 -32.05 19.34
CA PHE A 84 -13.58 -31.68 20.17
C PHE A 84 -13.90 -30.47 21.06
N TRP A 85 -14.60 -29.47 20.51
CA TRP A 85 -15.08 -28.29 21.24
C TRP A 85 -16.06 -28.62 22.38
N GLN A 86 -16.77 -29.76 22.32
CA GLN A 86 -17.65 -30.22 23.39
C GLN A 86 -16.92 -30.77 24.62
N LYS A 87 -15.64 -31.16 24.48
CA LYS A 87 -14.84 -31.70 25.60
C LYS A 87 -14.02 -30.63 26.33
N LEU A 88 -13.91 -29.42 25.80
CA LEU A 88 -13.31 -28.30 26.51
C LEU A 88 -14.34 -27.71 27.48
N LYS A 89 -14.04 -27.77 28.79
CA LYS A 89 -14.85 -27.11 29.81
C LYS A 89 -14.82 -25.59 29.57
N PRO A 90 -15.95 -24.87 29.76
CA PRO A 90 -16.04 -23.42 29.52
C PRO A 90 -15.05 -22.58 30.34
N ALA A 91 -14.53 -23.12 31.45
CA ALA A 91 -13.49 -22.49 32.26
C ALA A 91 -12.13 -22.34 31.55
N PHE A 92 -11.86 -23.12 30.49
CA PHE A 92 -10.59 -23.07 29.73
C PHE A 92 -10.66 -22.25 28.44
N MET A 93 -11.85 -21.76 28.05
CA MET A 93 -12.02 -20.87 26.89
C MET A 93 -11.15 -19.60 26.90
N PRO A 94 -10.96 -18.88 28.03
CA PRO A 94 -10.12 -17.68 28.03
C PRO A 94 -8.62 -17.96 27.83
N MET A 95 -8.12 -19.15 28.23
CA MET A 95 -6.72 -19.52 27.99
C MET A 95 -6.43 -19.81 26.51
N LEU A 96 -7.43 -20.26 25.76
CA LEU A 96 -7.27 -20.56 24.33
C LEU A 96 -7.06 -19.28 23.50
N GLN A 97 -7.75 -18.20 23.87
CA GLN A 97 -7.59 -16.88 23.24
C GLN A 97 -6.18 -16.31 23.49
N LEU A 98 -5.67 -16.45 24.71
CA LEU A 98 -4.27 -16.15 25.04
C LEU A 98 -3.28 -17.01 24.24
N GLY A 99 -3.59 -18.27 24.00
CA GLY A 99 -2.74 -19.19 23.22
C GLY A 99 -2.55 -18.76 21.76
N VAL A 100 -3.60 -18.25 21.10
CA VAL A 100 -3.52 -17.74 19.72
C VAL A 100 -2.73 -16.44 19.64
N ALA A 101 -2.93 -15.52 20.59
CA ALA A 101 -2.14 -14.28 20.64
C ALA A 101 -0.66 -14.56 20.96
N ALA A 102 -0.38 -15.47 21.90
CA ALA A 102 0.98 -15.84 22.29
C ALA A 102 1.74 -16.55 21.15
N SER A 103 1.07 -17.41 20.37
CA SER A 103 1.72 -18.09 19.24
C SER A 103 2.07 -17.13 18.10
N VAL A 104 1.19 -16.16 17.80
CA VAL A 104 1.46 -15.10 16.80
C VAL A 104 2.59 -14.18 17.27
N CYS A 105 2.62 -13.78 18.56
CA CYS A 105 3.73 -13.03 19.13
C CYS A 105 5.05 -13.82 19.09
N LEU A 106 5.03 -15.13 19.39
CA LEU A 106 6.23 -15.97 19.35
C LEU A 106 6.79 -16.08 17.93
N VAL A 107 5.94 -16.30 16.93
CA VAL A 107 6.35 -16.32 15.51
C VAL A 107 6.91 -14.96 15.08
N ALA A 108 6.28 -13.85 15.48
CA ALA A 108 6.77 -12.51 15.17
C ALA A 108 8.15 -12.23 15.80
N VAL A 109 8.33 -12.54 17.08
CA VAL A 109 9.60 -12.30 17.80
C VAL A 109 10.72 -13.21 17.31
N PHE A 110 10.48 -14.51 17.13
CA PHE A 110 11.49 -15.44 16.61
C PHE A 110 11.77 -15.25 15.12
N GLY A 111 10.76 -14.87 14.33
CA GLY A 111 10.91 -14.58 12.89
C GLY A 111 11.75 -13.32 12.64
N VAL A 112 11.53 -12.26 13.41
CA VAL A 112 12.31 -11.00 13.29
C VAL A 112 13.78 -11.25 13.64
N GLN A 113 14.09 -12.02 14.70
CA GLN A 113 15.48 -12.30 15.06
C GLN A 113 16.23 -13.12 13.98
N GLN A 114 15.56 -14.03 13.27
CA GLN A 114 16.13 -14.72 12.10
C GLN A 114 16.44 -13.73 10.96
N PHE A 115 15.55 -12.77 10.69
CA PHE A 115 15.77 -11.74 9.68
C PHE A 115 16.84 -10.69 10.05
N THR A 116 17.10 -10.49 11.34
CA THR A 116 18.09 -9.50 11.81
C THR A 116 19.50 -10.08 12.01
N LYS A 117 19.74 -11.38 11.78
CA LYS A 117 21.08 -11.99 11.78
C LYS A 117 21.87 -11.69 10.49
N LYS A 118 21.74 -10.49 9.94
CA LYS A 118 22.76 -9.88 9.08
C LYS A 118 23.60 -8.95 9.95
N PRO A 119 24.94 -9.01 9.88
CA PRO A 119 25.80 -8.18 10.72
C PRO A 119 25.56 -6.70 10.42
N ALA A 120 25.60 -5.91 11.48
CA ALA A 120 25.26 -4.50 11.53
C ALA A 120 25.93 -3.65 10.43
N GLU A 121 25.13 -2.86 9.74
CA GLU A 121 25.58 -1.61 9.12
C GLU A 121 24.54 -0.53 9.44
N SER A 122 24.99 0.46 10.22
CA SER A 122 24.42 1.78 10.51
C SER A 122 22.88 1.94 10.57
N ALA A 123 22.43 2.14 11.81
CA ALA A 123 21.10 2.59 12.18
C ALA A 123 20.67 3.90 11.48
N ILE A 124 19.50 3.88 10.87
CA ILE A 124 18.57 5.02 10.87
C ILE A 124 17.23 4.47 11.38
N PRO A 125 16.83 4.76 12.62
CA PRO A 125 15.65 4.17 13.24
C PRO A 125 14.33 4.67 12.64
N VAL A 126 13.38 3.74 12.68
CA VAL A 126 11.96 3.80 12.25
C VAL A 126 11.22 5.03 12.77
N LEU A 127 10.36 5.59 11.91
CA LEU A 127 9.43 6.67 12.19
C LEU A 127 8.59 6.40 13.47
N GLN A 128 8.88 7.16 14.52
CA GLN A 128 8.19 7.12 15.79
C GLN A 128 6.95 8.02 15.75
N THR A 129 5.80 7.46 15.37
CA THR A 129 4.51 8.15 15.42
C THR A 129 3.88 8.01 16.81
N LEU A 130 4.26 8.88 17.74
CA LEU A 130 3.53 9.10 19.00
C LEU A 130 2.89 10.50 18.95
N PRO A 131 1.54 10.63 18.91
CA PRO A 131 0.86 11.89 18.64
C PRO A 131 0.56 12.67 19.93
N PHE A 132 1.58 12.90 20.78
CA PHE A 132 1.38 13.59 22.06
C PHE A 132 2.01 14.97 22.18
N ASN A 133 2.44 15.57 21.07
CA ASN A 133 2.70 17.00 21.06
C ASN A 133 2.20 17.62 19.75
N ASN A 134 1.54 18.76 19.87
CA ASN A 134 0.78 19.47 18.84
C ASN A 134 1.66 20.09 17.73
N GLN A 135 2.61 19.33 17.18
CA GLN A 135 3.46 19.76 16.08
C GLN A 135 3.12 18.94 14.85
N VAL A 136 2.43 19.60 13.92
CA VAL A 136 2.20 19.12 12.55
C VAL A 136 3.58 18.93 11.91
N GLN A 137 3.98 17.68 11.67
CA GLN A 137 5.18 17.39 10.87
C GLN A 137 4.79 17.49 9.39
N ASP A 138 5.30 18.53 8.72
CA ASP A 138 5.09 18.73 7.30
C ASP A 138 5.94 17.75 6.47
N VAL A 139 5.28 16.95 5.64
CA VAL A 139 5.92 16.01 4.68
C VAL A 139 6.39 16.74 3.42
N SER A 140 7.26 17.73 3.58
CA SER A 140 7.93 18.41 2.45
C SER A 140 9.43 18.17 2.49
N TYR A 141 9.95 17.52 1.45
CA TYR A 141 11.32 17.01 1.34
C TYR A 141 12.41 18.10 1.16
N ASN A 142 12.08 19.40 1.20
CA ASN A 142 13.05 20.45 0.84
C ASN A 142 13.03 21.72 1.71
N VAL A 143 12.92 21.61 3.03
CA VAL A 143 13.11 22.76 3.93
C VAL A 143 14.41 22.59 4.73
N PRO A 144 15.40 23.50 4.61
CA PRO A 144 16.63 23.41 5.39
C PRO A 144 16.34 23.44 6.90
N HIS A 145 16.92 22.47 7.62
CA HIS A 145 16.84 22.36 9.06
C HIS A 145 17.48 23.57 9.75
N GLN A 146 16.65 24.50 10.21
CA GLN A 146 16.81 25.30 11.43
C GLN A 146 15.62 26.25 11.59
N PHE A 147 14.45 25.71 11.90
CA PHE A 147 13.33 26.54 12.36
C PHE A 147 13.36 26.59 13.88
N ILE A 148 14.24 27.43 14.45
CA ILE A 148 14.01 27.91 15.81
C ILE A 148 12.79 28.82 15.69
N VAL A 149 11.62 28.29 16.04
CA VAL A 149 10.38 29.08 16.05
C VAL A 149 10.62 30.23 17.02
N THR A 150 10.86 31.41 16.48
CA THR A 150 11.08 32.62 17.28
C THR A 150 9.76 32.94 17.97
N PRO A 151 9.71 33.33 19.25
CA PRO A 151 8.46 33.63 19.95
C PRO A 151 7.54 34.62 19.21
N LYS A 152 8.13 35.55 18.44
CA LYS A 152 7.39 36.46 17.56
C LYS A 152 6.62 35.75 16.44
N GLN A 153 7.17 34.69 15.85
CA GLN A 153 6.48 33.91 14.81
C GLN A 153 5.32 33.10 15.39
N MET A 154 5.41 32.62 16.64
CA MET A 154 4.28 31.98 17.32
C MET A 154 3.14 32.95 17.57
N GLU A 155 3.44 34.19 17.98
CA GLU A 155 2.42 35.21 18.20
C GLU A 155 1.65 35.56 16.91
N GLU A 156 2.37 35.71 15.79
CA GLU A 156 1.76 35.93 14.48
C GLU A 156 0.89 34.75 14.04
N LYS A 157 1.36 33.50 14.22
CA LYS A 157 0.55 32.30 13.92
C LYS A 157 -0.68 32.20 14.80
N ASN A 158 -0.56 32.51 16.09
CA ASN A 158 -1.70 32.53 17.02
C ASN A 158 -2.73 33.60 16.63
N LYS A 159 -2.28 34.78 16.20
CA LYS A 159 -3.16 35.83 15.69
C LYS A 159 -3.90 35.38 14.43
N GLN A 160 -3.19 34.76 13.49
CA GLN A 160 -3.78 34.23 12.25
C GLN A 160 -4.83 33.14 12.54
N ILE A 161 -4.56 32.25 13.50
CA ILE A 161 -5.54 31.24 13.94
C ILE A 161 -6.76 31.90 14.58
N GLY A 162 -6.59 32.95 15.38
CA GLY A 162 -7.70 33.67 15.99
C GLY A 162 -8.65 34.30 14.96
N GLU A 163 -8.10 34.94 13.93
CA GLU A 163 -8.87 35.51 12.83
C GLU A 163 -9.61 34.43 12.04
N MET A 164 -8.96 33.28 11.80
CA MET A 164 -9.56 32.12 11.14
C MET A 164 -10.72 31.52 11.94
N VAL A 165 -10.59 31.41 13.26
CA VAL A 165 -11.65 30.90 14.13
C VAL A 165 -12.84 31.85 14.12
N GLN A 166 -12.59 33.15 14.14
CA GLN A 166 -13.65 34.16 14.07
C GLN A 166 -14.40 34.10 12.74
N SER A 167 -13.69 33.96 11.62
CA SER A 167 -14.31 33.84 10.30
C SER A 167 -15.10 32.54 10.15
N TYR A 168 -14.61 31.43 10.70
CA TYR A 168 -15.31 30.15 10.73
C TYR A 168 -16.64 30.22 11.49
N GLU A 169 -16.66 30.87 12.67
CA GLU A 169 -17.89 31.03 13.45
C GLU A 169 -18.92 31.93 12.76
N LEU A 170 -18.47 32.98 12.06
CA LEU A 170 -19.35 33.81 11.22
C LEU A 170 -19.97 33.00 10.08
N GLN A 171 -19.13 32.25 9.36
CA GLN A 171 -19.57 31.40 8.26
C GLN A 171 -20.60 30.37 8.74
N ARG A 172 -20.34 29.73 9.89
CA ARG A 172 -21.27 28.79 10.52
C ARG A 172 -22.60 29.43 10.90
N ARG A 173 -22.62 30.66 11.40
CA ARG A 173 -23.87 31.40 11.70
C ARG A 173 -24.64 31.76 10.44
N LEU A 174 -23.96 32.18 9.37
CA LEU A 174 -24.58 32.44 8.08
C LEU A 174 -25.24 31.18 7.53
N TYR A 175 -24.51 30.05 7.48
CA TYR A 175 -25.06 28.77 7.05
C TYR A 175 -26.22 28.29 7.94
N ALA A 176 -26.12 28.44 9.26
CA ALA A 176 -27.23 28.11 10.16
C ALA A 176 -28.47 28.99 9.93
N SER A 177 -28.28 30.25 9.53
CA SER A 177 -29.38 31.16 9.19
C SER A 177 -30.00 30.89 7.82
N GLU A 178 -29.22 30.41 6.84
CA GLU A 178 -29.73 29.98 5.52
C GLU A 178 -30.57 28.71 5.62
N ILE A 179 -30.24 27.78 6.53
CA ILE A 179 -30.99 26.53 6.74
C ILE A 179 -32.37 26.78 7.38
N HIS A 180 -32.59 27.94 8.02
CA HIS A 180 -33.84 28.28 8.72
C HIS A 180 -34.76 29.22 7.94
N LYS A 181 -34.57 29.36 6.62
CA LYS A 181 -35.42 30.18 5.74
C LYS A 181 -36.05 29.32 4.65
#